data_AF-A0A850SXP8-F1
#
_entry.id   AF-A0A850SXP8-F1
#
_cell.length_a   1.000
_cell.length_b   1.000
_cell.length_c   1.000
_cell.angle_alpha   90.00
_cell.angle_beta   90.00
_cell.angle_gamma   90.00
#
_symmetry.space_group_name_H-M   'P 1'
#
loop_
_entity.id
_entity.type
_entity.pdbx_description
1 polymer ?
#
loop_
_entity_poly.entity_id
_entity_poly.type
_entity_poly.pdbx_seq_one_letter_code
_entity_poly.pdbx_strand_id
1 'polypeptide(L)'
;MIVRCAIALSSAITVAVAPLAAKEPADFDRVAIVNASALKGFDAAEEALLAAASTAETDSIIALAQFYIAHDLWVEALAALKRLQADDAPRLIPLAAECDYRLGRYAKALERLEATPAREALEAMALSRLGAYRDAAAIFSRSPPLPATRLRTEYFLTKAEALAEAGDADGAADALAAAGEAGNAARRRYILGTVHAARGDQSRSRAAHRAAGRSDVDEWSMRARLALAAMTGDVAAVDAIRLKWRGGAFERELRLSLGKLLVAA
;
A
#
# COMPACT_ATOMS: atom_id res chain seq x y z
N MET A 1 22.40 30.35 58.19
CA MET A 1 23.72 30.32 57.45
C MET A 1 24.35 28.91 57.56
N ILE A 2 23.82 27.98 56.67
CA ILE A 2 24.67 26.96 56.02
C ILE A 2 23.89 26.34 54.86
N VAL A 3 23.96 26.90 53.65
CA VAL A 3 24.32 26.60 52.24
C VAL A 3 24.83 25.16 52.13
N ARG A 4 24.10 24.16 51.32
CA ARG A 4 24.37 23.51 50.03
C ARG A 4 24.71 22.02 50.27
N CYS A 5 23.91 21.06 49.70
CA CYS A 5 24.53 20.21 48.64
C CYS A 5 23.65 18.97 48.41
N ALA A 6 22.66 19.06 47.43
CA ALA A 6 22.28 18.46 46.13
C ALA A 6 23.36 17.49 45.64
N ILE A 7 23.30 16.25 46.05
CA ILE A 7 23.99 15.18 45.28
C ILE A 7 22.99 14.56 44.29
N ALA A 8 22.80 15.23 43.07
CA ALA A 8 22.81 14.95 41.61
C ALA A 8 23.55 13.64 41.31
N LEU A 9 22.90 12.51 41.43
CA LEU A 9 23.26 11.25 40.72
C LEU A 9 22.82 11.32 39.26
N SER A 10 23.52 12.18 38.47
CA SER A 10 23.96 12.17 37.06
C SER A 10 24.32 10.75 36.58
N SER A 11 23.30 9.87 36.37
CA SER A 11 23.55 8.74 35.42
C SER A 11 23.20 9.17 34.00
N ALA A 12 23.96 10.00 33.38
CA ALA A 12 24.46 10.04 31.99
C ALA A 12 24.19 8.72 31.26
N ILE A 13 22.87 8.40 31.03
CA ILE A 13 22.51 7.45 29.95
C ILE A 13 22.68 8.16 28.60
N THR A 14 23.88 8.46 28.18
CA THR A 14 24.31 8.62 26.79
C THR A 14 23.63 7.58 25.88
N VAL A 15 22.32 7.74 25.56
CA VAL A 15 21.55 7.09 24.47
C VAL A 15 22.30 7.26 23.15
N ALA A 16 23.31 6.50 22.94
CA ALA A 16 23.81 6.27 21.56
C ALA A 16 22.66 6.15 20.56
N VAL A 17 21.79 7.17 20.38
CA VAL A 17 21.14 7.33 19.06
C VAL A 17 22.22 7.38 17.98
N ALA A 18 23.30 6.41 18.01
CA ALA A 18 24.11 6.35 16.77
C ALA A 18 23.43 7.12 15.63
N PRO A 19 24.20 8.07 15.04
CA PRO A 19 23.68 8.99 14.00
C PRO A 19 22.87 8.23 12.92
N LEU A 20 21.72 7.77 13.29
CA LEU A 20 20.70 7.44 12.27
C LEU A 20 20.67 8.54 11.20
N ALA A 21 21.78 9.30 10.98
CA ALA A 21 21.87 10.51 10.14
C ALA A 21 22.82 10.24 8.97
N ALA A 22 22.60 9.09 8.19
CA ALA A 22 23.18 9.25 6.83
C ALA A 22 22.68 8.14 5.92
N LYS A 23 21.45 7.59 6.19
CA LYS A 23 21.04 6.62 5.14
C LYS A 23 19.80 7.18 4.41
N GLU A 24 19.97 7.67 3.15
CA GLU A 24 18.82 7.97 2.27
C GLU A 24 17.48 7.58 2.93
N PRO A 25 16.54 8.52 3.16
CA PRO A 25 15.20 8.38 3.76
C PRO A 25 14.50 7.10 3.31
N ALA A 26 15.13 6.29 2.43
CA ALA A 26 14.52 5.06 1.88
C ALA A 26 15.09 3.81 2.56
N ASP A 27 15.68 4.02 3.83
CA ASP A 27 16.23 2.73 4.33
C ASP A 27 16.04 2.63 5.83
N PHE A 28 14.96 3.31 6.41
CA PHE A 28 14.84 2.92 7.84
C PHE A 28 14.20 1.53 7.94
N ASP A 29 15.03 0.60 8.38
CA ASP A 29 14.53 -0.77 8.64
C ASP A 29 13.34 -0.76 9.60
N ARG A 30 12.19 -0.58 9.07
CA ARG A 30 10.94 -0.42 9.86
C ARG A 30 10.70 -1.66 10.73
N VAL A 31 11.23 -2.75 10.29
CA VAL A 31 11.17 -3.96 11.17
C VAL A 31 12.01 -3.71 12.44
N ALA A 32 13.09 -3.15 12.22
CA ALA A 32 13.94 -2.85 13.40
C ALA A 32 13.23 -1.85 14.34
N ILE A 33 12.56 -0.89 13.79
CA ILE A 33 11.84 0.09 14.63
C ILE A 33 10.76 -0.61 15.46
N VAL A 34 10.04 -1.50 14.79
CA VAL A 34 8.97 -2.22 15.53
C VAL A 34 9.60 -3.08 16.64
N ASN A 35 10.71 -3.74 16.30
CA ASN A 35 11.34 -4.60 17.33
C ASN A 35 11.89 -3.78 18.49
N ALA A 36 12.52 -2.70 18.13
CA ALA A 36 13.04 -1.83 19.20
C ALA A 36 11.92 -1.30 20.10
N SER A 37 10.82 -0.90 19.55
CA SER A 37 9.70 -0.41 20.37
C SER A 37 9.08 -1.52 21.22
N ALA A 38 9.07 -2.75 20.67
CA ALA A 38 8.53 -3.88 21.45
C ALA A 38 9.38 -4.12 22.71
N LEU A 39 10.66 -3.86 22.61
CA LEU A 39 11.55 -4.09 23.77
C LEU A 39 11.41 -2.95 24.79
N LYS A 40 11.18 -1.78 24.43
CA LYS A 40 11.16 -0.59 25.32
C LYS A 40 9.74 -0.25 25.75
N GLY A 41 8.78 -0.74 25.07
CA GLY A 41 7.37 -0.30 25.26
C GLY A 41 6.98 0.83 24.30
N PHE A 42 5.86 0.58 23.56
CA PHE A 42 5.41 1.54 22.53
C PHE A 42 5.33 2.96 23.12
N ASP A 43 4.72 3.14 24.31
CA ASP A 43 4.47 4.50 24.87
C ASP A 43 5.79 5.19 25.22
N ALA A 44 6.64 4.40 25.75
CA ALA A 44 7.93 5.02 26.13
C ALA A 44 8.74 5.42 24.89
N ALA A 45 8.75 4.57 23.89
CA ALA A 45 9.48 4.90 22.64
C ALA A 45 8.85 6.12 21.94
N GLU A 46 7.51 6.08 21.92
CA GLU A 46 6.84 7.23 21.29
C GLU A 46 7.13 8.53 22.04
N GLU A 47 7.08 8.49 23.37
CA GLU A 47 7.32 9.72 24.15
C GLU A 47 8.73 10.26 23.90
N ALA A 48 9.66 9.39 23.78
CA ALA A 48 11.04 9.84 23.52
C ALA A 48 11.14 10.51 22.14
N LEU A 49 10.50 9.93 21.18
CA LEU A 49 10.55 10.53 19.82
C LEU A 49 9.76 11.83 19.76
N LEU A 50 8.64 11.88 20.49
CA LEU A 50 7.91 13.17 20.55
C LEU A 50 8.78 14.27 21.18
N ALA A 51 9.46 13.87 22.29
CA ALA A 51 10.33 14.88 22.94
C ALA A 51 11.42 15.35 21.98
N ALA A 52 11.96 14.42 21.21
CA ALA A 52 13.01 14.80 20.24
C ALA A 52 12.42 15.67 19.11
N ALA A 53 11.21 15.35 18.68
CA ALA A 53 10.60 16.09 17.55
C ALA A 53 10.16 17.48 18.01
N SER A 54 10.00 17.71 19.30
CA SER A 54 9.56 19.03 19.79
C SER A 54 10.61 20.11 19.53
N THR A 55 11.85 19.66 19.23
CA THR A 55 12.92 20.64 18.92
C THR A 55 12.87 21.05 17.44
N ALA A 56 11.89 20.62 16.71
CA ALA A 56 11.56 20.93 15.30
C ALA A 56 12.75 20.63 14.38
N GLU A 57 13.61 19.72 14.85
CA GLU A 57 14.66 19.28 13.92
C GLU A 57 14.08 18.29 12.90
N THR A 58 14.41 18.50 11.63
CA THR A 58 13.82 17.75 10.51
C THR A 58 14.03 16.24 10.70
N ASP A 59 15.20 15.80 11.06
CA ASP A 59 15.49 14.35 11.20
C ASP A 59 14.66 13.73 12.33
N SER A 60 14.45 14.52 13.31
CA SER A 60 13.65 13.98 14.44
C SER A 60 12.17 13.84 14.04
N ILE A 61 11.67 14.75 13.30
CA ILE A 61 10.26 14.66 12.85
C ILE A 61 10.11 13.50 11.85
N ILE A 62 11.11 13.35 10.97
CA ILE A 62 11.05 12.23 10.01
C ILE A 62 11.14 10.91 10.77
N ALA A 63 11.99 10.81 11.76
CA ALA A 63 12.07 9.58 12.58
C ALA A 63 10.72 9.28 13.25
N LEU A 64 10.11 10.35 13.79
CA LEU A 64 8.78 10.14 14.42
C LEU A 64 7.76 9.65 13.38
N ALA A 65 7.76 10.23 12.22
CA ALA A 65 6.82 9.78 11.16
C ALA A 65 7.10 8.32 10.79
N GLN A 66 8.26 7.97 10.59
CA GLN A 66 8.60 6.57 10.24
C GLN A 66 8.20 5.60 11.35
N PHE A 67 8.40 6.07 12.60
CA PHE A 67 7.90 5.25 13.72
C PHE A 67 6.39 5.01 13.60
N TYR A 68 5.68 6.05 13.27
CA TYR A 68 4.23 5.87 13.12
C TYR A 68 3.92 4.98 11.91
N ILE A 69 4.62 5.18 10.84
CA ILE A 69 4.38 4.34 9.65
C ILE A 69 4.69 2.88 9.99
N ALA A 70 5.75 2.61 10.69
CA ALA A 70 6.11 1.24 11.07
C ALA A 70 5.01 0.57 11.91
N HIS A 71 4.18 1.41 12.49
CA HIS A 71 3.14 0.81 13.36
C HIS A 71 1.75 1.03 12.74
N ASP A 72 1.73 1.35 11.52
CA ASP A 72 0.49 1.52 10.75
C ASP A 72 -0.38 2.65 11.30
N LEU A 73 0.22 3.64 11.88
CA LEU A 73 -0.50 4.85 12.32
C LEU A 73 -0.31 5.95 11.27
N TRP A 74 -1.13 5.84 10.24
CA TRP A 74 -0.87 6.60 8.99
C TRP A 74 -1.31 8.06 9.16
N VAL A 75 -2.40 8.31 9.91
CA VAL A 75 -2.86 9.71 10.09
C VAL A 75 -1.85 10.47 10.95
N GLU A 76 -1.33 9.77 11.95
CA GLU A 76 -0.34 10.46 12.83
C GLU A 76 0.96 10.71 12.05
N ALA A 77 1.25 9.79 11.26
CA ALA A 77 2.47 9.99 10.45
C ALA A 77 2.31 11.21 9.53
N LEU A 78 1.17 11.28 8.89
CA LEU A 78 0.94 12.44 8.00
C LEU A 78 0.96 13.76 8.77
N ALA A 79 0.35 13.73 9.96
CA ALA A 79 0.35 14.95 10.78
C ALA A 79 1.79 15.38 11.12
N ALA A 80 2.58 14.36 11.40
CA ALA A 80 3.99 14.72 11.72
C ALA A 80 4.69 15.30 10.50
N LEU A 81 4.44 14.73 9.34
CA LEU A 81 5.14 15.17 8.12
C LEU A 81 4.68 16.57 7.70
N LYS A 82 3.49 17.01 8.11
CA LYS A 82 2.96 18.33 7.73
C LYS A 82 3.69 19.45 8.48
N ARG A 83 4.43 19.04 9.50
CA ARG A 83 5.15 20.07 10.30
C ARG A 83 6.43 20.51 9.58
N LEU A 84 6.81 19.79 8.52
CA LEU A 84 8.10 20.08 7.87
C LEU A 84 7.87 21.06 6.72
N GLN A 85 8.91 21.93 6.44
CA GLN A 85 8.83 22.97 5.39
C GLN A 85 9.08 22.35 4.00
N ALA A 86 8.82 23.18 2.86
CA ALA A 86 8.87 22.75 1.45
C ALA A 86 10.29 22.33 1.05
N ASP A 87 11.36 22.88 1.72
CA ASP A 87 12.75 22.57 1.34
C ASP A 87 13.11 21.12 1.72
N ASP A 88 12.28 20.37 2.41
CA ASP A 88 12.52 18.96 2.81
C ASP A 88 11.69 18.01 1.93
N ALA A 89 11.25 18.55 0.85
CA ALA A 89 10.18 17.95 0.02
C ALA A 89 10.65 16.62 -0.59
N PRO A 90 11.94 16.47 -0.90
CA PRO A 90 12.31 15.20 -1.56
C PRO A 90 12.25 14.01 -0.60
N ARG A 91 12.47 14.23 0.70
CA ARG A 91 12.40 13.13 1.69
C ARG A 91 10.97 12.95 2.22
N LEU A 92 10.11 13.90 2.07
CA LEU A 92 8.74 13.89 2.64
C LEU A 92 7.77 13.26 1.64
N ILE A 93 8.09 13.44 0.46
CA ILE A 93 7.06 13.20 -0.58
C ILE A 93 6.79 11.69 -0.66
N PRO A 94 7.79 10.85 -0.67
CA PRO A 94 7.46 9.41 -0.75
C PRO A 94 6.76 8.91 0.53
N LEU A 95 7.12 9.42 1.69
CA LEU A 95 6.46 8.97 2.93
C LEU A 95 5.01 9.46 3.00
N ALA A 96 4.84 10.70 2.58
CA ALA A 96 3.45 11.23 2.60
C ALA A 96 2.60 10.50 1.56
N ALA A 97 3.18 10.26 0.37
CA ALA A 97 2.44 9.51 -0.66
C ALA A 97 2.06 8.10 -0.16
N GLU A 98 3.00 7.44 0.49
CA GLU A 98 2.65 6.10 1.04
C GLU A 98 1.49 6.20 2.03
N CYS A 99 1.54 7.22 2.87
CA CYS A 99 0.42 7.37 3.84
C CYS A 99 -0.91 7.60 3.12
N ASP A 100 -0.88 8.46 2.16
CA ASP A 100 -2.13 8.69 1.41
C ASP A 100 -2.61 7.39 0.73
N TYR A 101 -1.63 6.69 0.23
CA TYR A 101 -2.00 5.41 -0.42
C TYR A 101 -2.65 4.46 0.59
N ARG A 102 -2.12 4.36 1.76
CA ARG A 102 -2.66 3.38 2.73
C ARG A 102 -3.99 3.85 3.29
N LEU A 103 -4.20 5.08 3.13
CA LEU A 103 -5.50 5.59 3.62
C LEU A 103 -6.54 5.55 2.50
N GLY A 104 -6.14 4.99 1.37
CA GLY A 104 -7.12 4.88 0.26
C GLY A 104 -7.26 6.21 -0.51
N ARG A 105 -6.46 7.19 -0.22
CA ARG A 105 -6.51 8.48 -0.94
C ARG A 105 -5.54 8.43 -2.12
N TYR A 106 -5.86 7.65 -3.10
CA TYR A 106 -4.91 7.28 -4.18
C TYR A 106 -4.69 8.48 -5.11
N ALA A 107 -5.73 9.26 -5.33
CA ALA A 107 -5.54 10.45 -6.19
C ALA A 107 -4.58 11.45 -5.53
N LYS A 108 -4.78 11.59 -4.28
CA LYS A 108 -3.86 12.51 -3.56
C LYS A 108 -2.43 11.97 -3.56
N ALA A 109 -2.37 10.64 -3.36
CA ALA A 109 -1.02 10.05 -3.39
C ALA A 109 -0.34 10.34 -4.73
N LEU A 110 -1.10 10.34 -5.82
CA LEU A 110 -0.51 10.58 -7.15
C LEU A 110 -0.12 12.06 -7.31
N GLU A 111 -1.05 12.97 -6.83
CA GLU A 111 -0.73 14.40 -6.92
C GLU A 111 0.61 14.73 -6.25
N ARG A 112 0.89 13.89 -5.25
CA ARG A 112 2.13 14.19 -4.50
C ARG A 112 3.37 13.69 -5.25
N LEU A 113 2.99 12.75 -6.14
CA LEU A 113 4.09 12.00 -6.78
C LEU A 113 4.36 12.63 -8.16
N GLU A 114 4.52 14.05 -8.28
CA GLU A 114 4.94 14.51 -9.62
C GLU A 114 6.29 15.24 -9.52
N ALA A 115 7.45 14.62 -10.14
CA ALA A 115 8.85 14.86 -10.56
C ALA A 115 9.82 14.49 -9.45
N THR A 116 9.64 13.13 -8.90
CA THR A 116 10.80 12.69 -8.10
C THR A 116 11.25 11.30 -8.58
N PRO A 117 12.57 11.00 -8.89
CA PRO A 117 13.22 9.77 -9.33
C PRO A 117 12.92 8.59 -8.40
N ALA A 118 12.23 8.67 -7.15
CA ALA A 118 11.99 7.57 -6.19
C ALA A 118 10.50 7.23 -6.13
N ARG A 119 9.59 7.01 -7.31
CA ARG A 119 8.11 7.11 -7.16
C ARG A 119 7.42 6.17 -8.15
N GLU A 120 8.19 5.37 -8.78
CA GLU A 120 7.53 4.70 -9.92
C GLU A 120 6.68 3.52 -9.42
N ALA A 121 7.15 2.88 -8.27
CA ALA A 121 6.35 1.72 -7.80
C ALA A 121 5.05 2.20 -7.13
N LEU A 122 5.15 3.21 -6.29
CA LEU A 122 3.93 3.69 -5.61
C LEU A 122 2.98 4.38 -6.61
N GLU A 123 3.65 4.99 -7.57
CA GLU A 123 2.79 5.56 -8.63
C GLU A 123 2.00 4.47 -9.35
N ALA A 124 2.68 3.47 -9.76
CA ALA A 124 1.98 2.38 -10.47
C ALA A 124 0.92 1.73 -9.57
N MET A 125 1.25 1.58 -8.34
CA MET A 125 0.25 0.96 -7.44
C MET A 125 -0.98 1.86 -7.31
N ALA A 126 -0.77 3.16 -7.16
CA ALA A 126 -1.93 4.07 -7.02
C ALA A 126 -2.75 4.09 -8.31
N LEU A 127 -2.08 4.09 -9.47
CA LEU A 127 -2.83 4.06 -10.74
C LEU A 127 -3.66 2.79 -10.85
N SER A 128 -3.06 1.70 -10.40
CA SER A 128 -3.84 0.44 -10.45
C SER A 128 -5.12 0.54 -9.60
N ARG A 129 -4.97 1.19 -8.45
CA ARG A 129 -6.18 1.29 -7.58
C ARG A 129 -7.22 2.22 -8.19
N LEU A 130 -6.76 3.05 -9.06
CA LEU A 130 -7.73 3.97 -9.70
C LEU A 130 -8.25 3.37 -11.01
N GLY A 131 -7.75 2.15 -11.31
CA GLY A 131 -8.32 1.44 -12.48
C GLY A 131 -7.55 1.78 -13.76
N ALA A 132 -6.54 2.64 -13.70
CA ALA A 132 -5.73 2.92 -14.90
C ALA A 132 -4.67 1.83 -15.12
N TYR A 133 -5.12 0.59 -15.52
CA TYR A 133 -4.28 -0.63 -15.47
C TYR A 133 -3.24 -0.59 -16.60
N ARG A 134 -3.61 0.00 -17.69
CA ARG A 134 -2.61 0.03 -18.79
C ARG A 134 -1.46 0.96 -18.44
N ASP A 135 -1.81 2.14 -17.93
CA ASP A 135 -0.73 3.06 -17.51
C ASP A 135 0.10 2.48 -16.36
N ALA A 136 -0.58 1.86 -15.49
CA ALA A 136 0.15 1.23 -14.36
C ALA A 136 1.09 0.13 -14.86
N ALA A 137 0.57 -0.67 -15.78
CA ALA A 137 1.41 -1.78 -16.29
C ALA A 137 2.66 -1.22 -16.97
N ALA A 138 2.54 -0.15 -17.71
CA ALA A 138 3.71 0.46 -18.36
C ALA A 138 4.76 0.91 -17.34
N ILE A 139 4.27 1.42 -16.27
CA ILE A 139 5.24 1.90 -15.26
C ILE A 139 5.87 0.71 -14.53
N PHE A 140 5.07 -0.34 -14.22
CA PHE A 140 5.62 -1.52 -13.52
C PHE A 140 6.71 -2.18 -14.36
N SER A 141 6.66 -2.11 -15.68
CA SER A 141 7.65 -2.78 -16.53
C SER A 141 9.03 -2.12 -16.40
N ARG A 142 9.04 -0.89 -15.96
CA ARG A 142 10.37 -0.24 -15.84
C ARG A 142 10.69 0.06 -14.37
N SER A 143 9.71 -0.28 -13.47
CA SER A 143 9.92 0.08 -12.06
C SER A 143 10.62 -1.09 -11.33
N PRO A 144 11.70 -0.76 -10.66
CA PRO A 144 12.27 -1.85 -9.84
C PRO A 144 11.36 -2.22 -8.66
N PRO A 145 11.42 -3.60 -8.29
CA PRO A 145 10.60 -3.96 -7.12
C PRO A 145 11.03 -3.19 -5.86
N LEU A 146 9.93 -2.98 -4.99
CA LEU A 146 10.25 -2.30 -3.72
C LEU A 146 11.10 -3.22 -2.83
N PRO A 147 12.16 -2.61 -2.19
CA PRO A 147 12.95 -3.44 -1.26
C PRO A 147 12.06 -4.20 -0.27
N ALA A 148 12.59 -5.36 0.23
CA ALA A 148 11.83 -6.24 1.16
C ALA A 148 11.13 -5.43 2.25
N THR A 149 10.19 -4.65 1.83
CA THR A 149 9.38 -3.84 2.76
C THR A 149 7.99 -4.49 2.89
N ARG A 150 7.23 -4.02 3.85
CA ARG A 150 5.84 -4.44 4.08
C ARG A 150 4.96 -4.21 2.85
N LEU A 151 5.50 -3.50 1.87
CA LEU A 151 4.64 -3.25 0.70
C LEU A 151 5.02 -4.16 -0.46
N ARG A 152 6.01 -4.95 -0.17
CA ARG A 152 6.50 -5.72 -1.32
C ARG A 152 5.41 -6.68 -1.83
N THR A 153 4.86 -7.37 -0.89
CA THR A 153 3.80 -8.29 -1.35
C THR A 153 2.69 -7.53 -2.07
N GLU A 154 2.30 -6.43 -1.50
CA GLU A 154 1.28 -5.61 -2.17
C GLU A 154 1.76 -5.11 -3.54
N TYR A 155 2.98 -4.81 -3.58
CA TYR A 155 3.52 -4.36 -4.88
C TYR A 155 3.31 -5.45 -5.93
N PHE A 156 3.72 -6.65 -5.64
CA PHE A 156 3.64 -7.70 -6.66
C PHE A 156 2.18 -8.09 -6.95
N LEU A 157 1.35 -8.02 -5.90
CA LEU A 157 -0.07 -8.34 -6.19
C LEU A 157 -0.68 -7.26 -7.09
N THR A 158 -0.35 -6.01 -6.87
CA THR A 158 -0.91 -4.93 -7.70
C THR A 158 -0.32 -5.00 -9.12
N LYS A 159 0.93 -5.28 -9.11
CA LYS A 159 1.55 -5.45 -10.45
C LYS A 159 0.87 -6.58 -11.22
N ALA A 160 0.70 -7.70 -10.59
CA ALA A 160 0.04 -8.82 -11.27
C ALA A 160 -1.35 -8.43 -11.78
N GLU A 161 -2.02 -7.78 -10.98
CA GLU A 161 -3.37 -7.34 -11.39
C GLU A 161 -3.30 -6.41 -12.60
N ALA A 162 -2.48 -5.42 -12.51
CA ALA A 162 -2.41 -4.46 -13.64
C ALA A 162 -1.98 -5.16 -14.93
N LEU A 163 -1.03 -6.07 -14.83
CA LEU A 163 -0.55 -6.76 -16.05
C LEU A 163 -1.64 -7.69 -16.60
N ALA A 164 -2.32 -8.36 -15.68
CA ALA A 164 -3.41 -9.25 -16.16
C ALA A 164 -4.51 -8.44 -16.88
N GLU A 165 -4.84 -7.33 -16.31
CA GLU A 165 -5.92 -6.51 -16.92
C GLU A 165 -5.42 -5.86 -18.21
N ALA A 166 -4.15 -5.67 -18.30
CA ALA A 166 -3.63 -5.05 -19.53
C ALA A 166 -3.35 -6.12 -20.59
N GLY A 167 -3.59 -7.42 -20.23
CA GLY A 167 -3.49 -8.47 -21.27
C GLY A 167 -2.12 -9.14 -21.24
N ASP A 168 -1.24 -8.79 -20.35
CA ASP A 168 0.05 -9.51 -20.21
C ASP A 168 -0.04 -10.63 -19.17
N ALA A 169 -0.49 -11.79 -19.62
CA ALA A 169 -0.79 -12.91 -18.69
C ALA A 169 0.50 -13.51 -18.13
N ASP A 170 1.52 -13.59 -18.96
CA ASP A 170 2.78 -14.20 -18.47
C ASP A 170 3.44 -13.32 -17.41
N GLY A 171 3.47 -12.04 -17.71
CA GLY A 171 4.00 -11.11 -16.69
C GLY A 171 3.18 -11.15 -15.38
N ALA A 172 1.92 -11.22 -15.56
CA ALA A 172 1.06 -11.29 -14.34
C ALA A 172 1.36 -12.55 -13.53
N ALA A 173 1.53 -13.66 -14.22
CA ALA A 173 1.82 -14.92 -13.48
C ALA A 173 3.17 -14.82 -12.75
N ASP A 174 4.15 -14.23 -13.42
CA ASP A 174 5.46 -14.06 -12.76
C ASP A 174 5.35 -13.17 -11.52
N ALA A 175 4.61 -12.10 -11.68
CA ALA A 175 4.44 -11.19 -10.51
C ALA A 175 3.70 -11.89 -9.37
N LEU A 176 2.68 -12.67 -9.71
CA LEU A 176 1.95 -13.39 -8.65
C LEU A 176 2.86 -14.40 -7.94
N ALA A 177 3.70 -15.07 -8.72
CA ALA A 177 4.65 -16.00 -8.10
C ALA A 177 5.61 -15.27 -7.16
N ALA A 178 5.97 -14.07 -7.57
CA ALA A 178 6.88 -13.29 -6.71
C ALA A 178 6.19 -12.83 -5.42
N ALA A 179 4.91 -12.64 -5.52
CA ALA A 179 4.19 -12.21 -4.29
C ALA A 179 4.09 -13.35 -3.28
N GLY A 180 4.34 -14.66 -3.74
CA GLY A 180 4.22 -15.81 -2.84
C GLY A 180 2.77 -16.01 -2.36
N GLU A 181 2.67 -16.63 -1.14
CA GLU A 181 1.30 -16.97 -0.64
C GLU A 181 0.86 -15.97 0.42
N ALA A 182 1.73 -14.92 0.58
CA ALA A 182 1.37 -13.89 1.58
C ALA A 182 0.35 -12.91 1.00
N GLY A 183 -0.54 -12.43 1.92
CA GLY A 183 -1.50 -11.41 1.45
C GLY A 183 -2.93 -11.95 1.44
N ASN A 184 -3.76 -11.16 0.80
CA ASN A 184 -5.20 -11.47 0.72
C ASN A 184 -5.46 -12.62 -0.27
N ALA A 185 -5.93 -13.77 0.32
CA ALA A 185 -6.12 -15.00 -0.49
C ALA A 185 -7.16 -14.77 -1.60
N ALA A 186 -8.24 -14.06 -1.28
CA ALA A 186 -9.27 -13.80 -2.32
C ALA A 186 -8.68 -12.98 -3.48
N ARG A 187 -7.90 -12.00 -3.14
CA ARG A 187 -7.29 -11.17 -4.20
C ARG A 187 -6.39 -12.02 -5.09
N ARG A 188 -5.62 -12.76 -4.49
CA ARG A 188 -4.71 -13.60 -5.29
C ARG A 188 -5.51 -14.53 -6.23
N ARG A 189 -6.47 -15.20 -5.67
CA ARG A 189 -7.26 -16.12 -6.50
C ARG A 189 -7.99 -15.37 -7.62
N TYR A 190 -8.46 -14.22 -7.20
CA TYR A 190 -9.10 -13.43 -8.29
C TYR A 190 -8.09 -13.14 -9.41
N ILE A 191 -6.91 -12.70 -9.09
CA ILE A 191 -5.91 -12.37 -10.12
C ILE A 191 -5.55 -13.63 -10.91
N LEU A 192 -5.42 -14.72 -10.18
CA LEU A 192 -5.17 -15.98 -10.89
C LEU A 192 -6.26 -16.27 -11.93
N GLY A 193 -7.50 -16.12 -11.50
CA GLY A 193 -8.59 -16.32 -12.48
C GLY A 193 -8.45 -15.42 -13.70
N THR A 194 -8.08 -14.18 -13.48
CA THR A 194 -7.94 -13.23 -14.60
C THR A 194 -6.75 -13.63 -15.50
N VAL A 195 -5.71 -14.13 -14.90
CA VAL A 195 -4.56 -14.60 -15.69
C VAL A 195 -4.99 -15.78 -16.56
N HIS A 196 -5.69 -16.75 -15.98
CA HIS A 196 -6.14 -17.90 -16.79
C HIS A 196 -7.07 -17.46 -17.93
N ALA A 197 -7.93 -16.52 -17.59
CA ALA A 197 -8.83 -16.03 -18.67
C ALA A 197 -8.01 -15.41 -19.80
N ALA A 198 -7.04 -14.62 -19.45
CA ALA A 198 -6.21 -13.97 -20.48
C ALA A 198 -5.45 -15.01 -21.32
N ARG A 199 -5.23 -16.18 -20.77
CA ARG A 199 -4.52 -17.23 -21.52
C ARG A 199 -5.52 -18.10 -22.29
N GLY A 200 -6.73 -17.79 -22.14
CA GLY A 200 -7.76 -18.55 -22.90
C GLY A 200 -8.23 -19.80 -22.15
N ASP A 201 -7.76 -19.98 -20.92
CA ASP A 201 -8.23 -21.15 -20.15
C ASP A 201 -9.45 -20.78 -19.29
N GLN A 202 -10.63 -20.96 -19.86
CA GLN A 202 -11.85 -20.45 -19.21
C GLN A 202 -12.26 -21.35 -18.03
N SER A 203 -11.98 -22.65 -18.19
CA SER A 203 -12.34 -23.57 -17.07
C SER A 203 -11.56 -23.23 -15.81
N ARG A 204 -10.28 -23.05 -15.98
CA ARG A 204 -9.46 -22.71 -14.78
C ARG A 204 -9.76 -21.29 -14.28
N SER A 205 -10.04 -20.47 -15.16
CA SER A 205 -10.44 -19.10 -14.75
C SER A 205 -11.71 -19.13 -13.89
N ARG A 206 -12.71 -19.88 -14.31
CA ARG A 206 -13.96 -19.95 -13.53
C ARG A 206 -13.71 -20.57 -12.15
N ALA A 207 -12.93 -21.61 -12.20
CA ALA A 207 -12.67 -22.27 -10.90
C ALA A 207 -11.99 -21.29 -9.93
N ALA A 208 -11.05 -20.58 -10.43
CA ALA A 208 -10.34 -19.62 -9.55
C ALA A 208 -11.28 -18.50 -9.07
N HIS A 209 -12.05 -17.93 -9.95
CA HIS A 209 -12.99 -16.87 -9.53
C HIS A 209 -14.05 -17.41 -8.55
N ARG A 210 -14.48 -18.63 -8.76
CA ARG A 210 -15.44 -19.20 -7.78
C ARG A 210 -14.78 -19.31 -6.39
N ALA A 211 -13.58 -19.79 -6.45
CA ALA A 211 -12.89 -19.90 -5.14
C ALA A 211 -12.72 -18.52 -4.49
N ALA A 212 -12.42 -17.50 -5.28
CA ALA A 212 -12.25 -16.14 -4.70
C ALA A 212 -13.59 -15.59 -4.21
N GLY A 213 -14.68 -15.94 -4.85
CA GLY A 213 -16.01 -15.38 -4.52
C GLY A 213 -16.59 -16.00 -3.26
N ARG A 214 -16.01 -17.16 -2.82
CA ARG A 214 -16.58 -17.84 -1.63
C ARG A 214 -16.02 -17.24 -0.35
N SER A 215 -15.04 -16.36 -0.50
CA SER A 215 -14.45 -15.74 0.70
C SER A 215 -15.38 -14.68 1.30
N ASP A 216 -15.04 -14.23 2.67
CA ASP A 216 -15.79 -13.13 3.29
C ASP A 216 -16.00 -11.96 2.31
N VAL A 217 -17.24 -11.27 2.49
CA VAL A 217 -17.61 -10.19 1.55
C VAL A 217 -16.55 -9.08 1.63
N ASP A 218 -15.53 -9.20 0.67
CA ASP A 218 -14.59 -8.08 0.46
C ASP A 218 -14.54 -7.72 -1.04
N GLU A 219 -13.78 -6.61 -1.21
CA GLU A 219 -13.75 -6.07 -2.59
C GLU A 219 -13.38 -7.15 -3.61
N TRP A 220 -12.44 -8.01 -3.33
CA TRP A 220 -11.96 -8.97 -4.35
C TRP A 220 -12.93 -10.14 -4.51
N SER A 221 -13.50 -10.54 -3.48
CA SER A 221 -14.56 -11.56 -3.63
C SER A 221 -15.73 -11.04 -4.48
N MET A 222 -16.03 -9.75 -4.33
CA MET A 222 -17.13 -9.20 -5.15
C MET A 222 -16.70 -9.06 -6.61
N ARG A 223 -15.49 -8.67 -6.79
CA ARG A 223 -15.00 -8.61 -8.18
C ARG A 223 -15.01 -10.00 -8.82
N ALA A 224 -14.67 -10.99 -8.07
CA ALA A 224 -14.73 -12.36 -8.62
C ALA A 224 -16.15 -12.77 -8.98
N ARG A 225 -17.08 -12.42 -8.12
CA ARG A 225 -18.49 -12.75 -8.45
C ARG A 225 -18.95 -11.99 -9.69
N LEU A 226 -18.46 -10.76 -9.77
CA LEU A 226 -18.82 -9.99 -10.97
C LEU A 226 -18.24 -10.65 -12.22
N ALA A 227 -16.99 -11.04 -12.14
CA ALA A 227 -16.37 -11.73 -13.29
C ALA A 227 -17.14 -12.99 -13.69
N LEU A 228 -17.55 -13.74 -12.73
CA LEU A 228 -18.34 -14.96 -13.04
C LEU A 228 -19.69 -14.61 -13.68
N ALA A 229 -20.34 -13.60 -13.13
CA ALA A 229 -21.64 -13.20 -13.71
C ALA A 229 -21.46 -12.71 -15.16
N ALA A 230 -20.38 -11.96 -15.36
CA ALA A 230 -20.16 -11.45 -16.72
C ALA A 230 -19.88 -12.61 -17.69
N MET A 231 -19.19 -13.60 -17.26
CA MET A 231 -18.87 -14.74 -18.13
C MET A 231 -20.13 -15.52 -18.52
N THR A 232 -21.15 -15.51 -17.63
CA THR A 232 -22.37 -16.30 -17.94
C THR A 232 -23.48 -15.38 -18.47
N GLY A 233 -23.13 -14.13 -18.59
CA GLY A 233 -24.17 -13.19 -19.08
C GLY A 233 -25.32 -13.02 -18.10
N ASP A 234 -25.12 -13.15 -16.81
CA ASP A 234 -26.21 -13.11 -15.82
C ASP A 234 -26.44 -11.66 -15.37
N VAL A 235 -27.35 -11.00 -16.03
CA VAL A 235 -27.59 -9.57 -15.76
C VAL A 235 -28.17 -9.41 -14.33
N ALA A 236 -29.02 -10.32 -13.90
CA ALA A 236 -29.62 -10.23 -12.54
C ALA A 236 -28.55 -10.31 -11.45
N ALA A 237 -27.60 -11.15 -11.73
CA ALA A 237 -26.52 -11.29 -10.72
C ALA A 237 -25.69 -10.00 -10.62
N VAL A 238 -25.39 -9.38 -11.81
CA VAL A 238 -24.61 -8.13 -11.77
C VAL A 238 -25.42 -7.03 -11.06
N ASP A 239 -26.74 -7.02 -11.31
CA ASP A 239 -27.60 -6.03 -10.62
C ASP A 239 -27.61 -6.25 -9.11
N ALA A 240 -27.63 -7.47 -8.70
CA ALA A 240 -27.66 -7.77 -7.25
C ALA A 240 -26.35 -7.30 -6.59
N ILE A 241 -25.24 -7.48 -7.33
CA ILE A 241 -23.95 -7.03 -6.75
C ILE A 241 -23.93 -5.50 -6.65
N ARG A 242 -24.47 -4.88 -7.57
CA ARG A 242 -24.52 -3.41 -7.55
C ARG A 242 -25.28 -2.88 -6.34
N LEU A 243 -26.32 -3.60 -5.92
CA LEU A 243 -27.12 -3.12 -4.76
C LEU A 243 -26.37 -3.35 -3.45
N LYS A 244 -25.39 -4.23 -3.47
CA LYS A 244 -24.73 -4.62 -2.21
C LYS A 244 -23.39 -3.91 -2.06
N TRP A 245 -22.91 -3.33 -3.08
CA TRP A 245 -21.56 -2.74 -2.95
C TRP A 245 -21.56 -1.36 -3.61
N ARG A 246 -21.14 -0.38 -2.71
CA ARG A 246 -21.05 1.01 -3.23
C ARG A 246 -19.67 1.58 -2.88
N GLY A 247 -18.88 1.92 -4.07
CA GLY A 247 -17.71 2.79 -3.77
C GLY A 247 -16.43 2.20 -4.37
N GLY A 248 -15.51 3.17 -4.95
CA GLY A 248 -14.11 2.90 -5.38
C GLY A 248 -14.07 2.48 -6.86
N ALA A 249 -12.84 1.96 -7.33
CA ALA A 249 -12.56 1.49 -8.71
C ALA A 249 -13.46 0.31 -9.10
N PHE A 250 -14.03 -0.38 -8.17
CA PHE A 250 -14.92 -1.53 -8.45
C PHE A 250 -16.29 -1.04 -8.96
N GLU A 251 -16.76 0.08 -8.51
CA GLU A 251 -18.06 0.61 -8.99
C GLU A 251 -18.01 0.91 -10.49
N ARG A 252 -16.95 1.57 -10.88
CA ARG A 252 -16.82 1.80 -12.33
C ARG A 252 -16.80 0.47 -13.10
N GLU A 253 -15.99 -0.47 -12.64
CA GLU A 253 -15.97 -1.80 -13.28
C GLU A 253 -17.37 -2.42 -13.33
N LEU A 254 -18.05 -2.29 -12.27
CA LEU A 254 -19.41 -2.86 -12.23
C LEU A 254 -20.30 -2.21 -13.29
N ARG A 255 -20.24 -0.92 -13.46
CA ARG A 255 -21.09 -0.21 -14.43
C ARG A 255 -20.71 -0.59 -15.87
N LEU A 256 -19.41 -0.67 -16.09
CA LEU A 256 -18.98 -1.05 -17.45
C LEU A 256 -19.41 -2.48 -17.79
N SER A 257 -19.27 -3.37 -16.82
CA SER A 257 -19.72 -4.76 -17.08
C SER A 257 -21.22 -4.84 -17.35
N LEU A 258 -21.92 -4.11 -16.63
CA LEU A 258 -23.38 -4.12 -16.87
C LEU A 258 -23.70 -3.53 -18.24
N GLY A 259 -23.07 -2.39 -18.56
CA GLY A 259 -23.29 -1.80 -19.90
C GLY A 259 -23.01 -2.80 -21.02
N LYS A 260 -21.91 -3.52 -20.87
CA LYS A 260 -21.55 -4.51 -21.92
C LYS A 260 -22.60 -5.62 -22.03
N LEU A 261 -23.04 -6.02 -20.92
CA LEU A 261 -23.99 -7.16 -20.96
C LEU A 261 -25.34 -6.71 -21.53
N LEU A 262 -25.72 -5.49 -21.21
CA LEU A 262 -27.03 -5.01 -21.70
C LEU A 262 -26.97 -4.76 -23.22
N VAL A 263 -25.82 -4.35 -23.73
CA VAL A 263 -25.72 -4.11 -25.19
C VAL A 263 -25.68 -5.46 -25.91
N ALA A 264 -25.12 -6.49 -25.34
CA ALA A 264 -25.00 -7.83 -25.95
C ALA A 264 -26.32 -8.60 -25.87
N ALA A 265 -27.31 -8.23 -25.01
CA ALA A 265 -28.62 -8.90 -24.86
C ALA A 265 -29.60 -8.39 -25.93
#